data_AF-A0A9R1JKI6-F1
#
_entry.id   AF-A0A9R1JKI6-F1
#
_cell.length_a   1.000
_cell.length_b   1.000
_cell.length_c   1.000
_cell.angle_alpha   90.00
_cell.angle_beta   90.00
_cell.angle_gamma   90.00
#
_symmetry.space_group_name_H-M   'P 1'
#
loop_
_entity.id
_entity.type
_entity.pdbx_description
1 polymer ?
#
loop_
_entity_poly.entity_id
_entity_poly.type
_entity_poly.pdbx_seq_one_letter_code
_entity_poly.pdbx_strand_id
1 'polypeptide(L)'
;MDVMVDVYTVECLYKRFGCPTSMAYHSVADHAASCRHAPCYCFDCRFDSSPVSLVGHLTARHSWPVEKIQYEVAKSFVVPASEEDKRRLLVAEDNCVFLLAVGAGRDPGGRRPVNVVCVRGNAKPLYTGVLWVDGPPAAPGQPLTSSFQLKATVASCSVPGEVDMEQGWLHAHVDPNMMHGESGELHLRLCLTKLS
;
A
#
# COMPACT_ATOMS: atom_id res chain seq x y z
N MET A 1 42.43 11.37 -31.02
CA MET A 1 42.03 9.99 -30.67
C MET A 1 40.67 10.11 -30.01
N ASP A 2 39.61 10.07 -30.81
CA ASP A 2 38.23 10.03 -30.29
C ASP A 2 37.89 8.57 -30.01
N VAL A 3 38.05 8.15 -28.76
CA VAL A 3 37.50 6.88 -28.31
C VAL A 3 35.99 7.07 -28.23
N MET A 4 35.31 6.69 -29.32
CA MET A 4 33.86 6.52 -29.32
C MET A 4 33.54 5.35 -28.40
N VAL A 5 33.27 5.66 -27.12
CA VAL A 5 32.71 4.68 -26.19
C VAL A 5 31.32 4.37 -26.73
N ASP A 6 31.21 3.23 -27.41
CA ASP A 6 29.91 2.65 -27.72
C ASP A 6 29.18 2.47 -26.38
N VAL A 7 28.20 3.34 -26.11
CA VAL A 7 27.40 3.22 -24.90
C VAL A 7 26.52 2.00 -25.12
N TYR A 8 27.00 0.84 -24.66
CA TYR A 8 26.23 -0.39 -24.64
C TYR A 8 24.92 -0.13 -23.88
N THR A 9 23.85 0.04 -24.66
CA THR A 9 22.50 0.17 -24.15
C THR A 9 21.94 -1.22 -23.91
N VAL A 10 21.30 -1.41 -22.76
CA VAL A 10 20.70 -2.66 -22.35
C VAL A 10 19.23 -2.42 -21.99
N GLU A 11 18.39 -3.39 -22.32
CA GLU A 11 16.98 -3.33 -22.01
C GLU A 11 16.74 -3.55 -20.51
N CYS A 12 15.67 -2.97 -19.99
CA CYS A 12 15.26 -3.21 -18.62
C CYS A 12 15.02 -4.71 -18.36
N LEU A 13 15.50 -5.19 -17.22
CA LEU A 13 15.26 -6.53 -16.66
C LEU A 13 13.76 -6.89 -16.63
N TYR A 14 12.91 -5.88 -16.48
CA TYR A 14 11.46 -6.00 -16.35
C TYR A 14 10.71 -5.68 -17.65
N LYS A 15 11.38 -5.76 -18.82
CA LYS A 15 10.74 -5.58 -20.13
C LYS A 15 9.56 -6.54 -20.33
N ARG A 16 9.66 -7.79 -19.86
CA ARG A 16 8.55 -8.77 -19.89
C ARG A 16 7.31 -8.34 -19.09
N PHE A 17 7.48 -7.40 -18.15
CA PHE A 17 6.42 -6.79 -17.36
C PHE A 17 6.01 -5.40 -17.87
N GLY A 18 6.46 -5.03 -19.07
CA GLY A 18 6.03 -3.83 -19.78
C GLY A 18 6.92 -2.60 -19.59
N CYS A 19 8.13 -2.73 -19.04
CA CYS A 19 9.06 -1.59 -19.00
C CYS A 19 9.64 -1.32 -20.39
N PRO A 20 9.44 -0.11 -20.97
CA PRO A 20 9.96 0.22 -22.30
C PRO A 20 11.40 0.78 -22.28
N THR A 21 12.00 0.94 -21.09
CA THR A 21 13.26 1.66 -20.92
C THR A 21 14.47 0.81 -21.35
N SER A 22 15.33 1.41 -22.16
CA SER A 22 16.71 0.98 -22.37
C SER A 22 17.66 1.99 -21.75
N MET A 23 18.74 1.53 -21.14
CA MET A 23 19.68 2.38 -20.39
C MET A 23 21.13 1.92 -20.60
N ALA A 24 22.09 2.78 -20.25
CA ALA A 24 23.48 2.34 -20.22
C ALA A 24 23.68 1.26 -19.15
N TYR A 25 24.60 0.32 -19.39
CA TYR A 25 24.87 -0.80 -18.48
C TYR A 25 25.06 -0.38 -17.00
N HIS A 26 25.78 0.72 -16.74
CA HIS A 26 26.05 1.19 -15.38
C HIS A 26 24.79 1.69 -14.64
N SER A 27 23.72 2.05 -15.34
CA SER A 27 22.47 2.56 -14.74
C SER A 27 21.45 1.46 -14.43
N VAL A 28 21.74 0.20 -14.79
CA VAL A 28 20.77 -0.91 -14.66
C VAL A 28 20.34 -1.13 -13.22
N ALA A 29 21.28 -1.09 -12.27
CA ALA A 29 20.98 -1.30 -10.86
C ALA A 29 20.07 -0.20 -10.29
N ASP A 30 20.38 1.06 -10.59
CA ASP A 30 19.60 2.22 -10.15
C ASP A 30 18.19 2.21 -10.73
N HIS A 31 18.08 1.86 -12.02
CA HIS A 31 16.79 1.66 -12.66
C HIS A 31 16.02 0.51 -12.02
N ALA A 32 16.64 -0.66 -11.83
CA ALA A 32 15.98 -1.82 -11.23
C ALA A 32 15.40 -1.51 -9.83
N ALA A 33 16.13 -0.75 -9.03
CA ALA A 33 15.72 -0.33 -7.69
C ALA A 33 14.51 0.64 -7.69
N SER A 34 14.23 1.31 -8.80
CA SER A 34 13.16 2.30 -8.94
C SER A 34 12.10 1.96 -9.99
N CYS A 35 12.30 0.91 -10.79
CA CYS A 35 11.43 0.56 -11.89
C CYS A 35 10.03 0.18 -11.39
N ARG A 36 9.02 0.89 -11.88
CA ARG A 36 7.61 0.63 -11.55
C ARG A 36 7.07 -0.70 -12.08
N HIS A 37 7.80 -1.36 -12.98
CA HIS A 37 7.43 -2.65 -13.57
C HIS A 37 8.08 -3.84 -12.85
N ALA A 38 8.85 -3.60 -11.77
CA ALA A 38 9.38 -4.67 -10.94
C ALA A 38 8.21 -5.57 -10.46
N PRO A 39 8.33 -6.90 -10.60
CA PRO A 39 7.20 -7.80 -10.43
C PRO A 39 6.69 -7.86 -8.99
N CYS A 40 5.38 -8.01 -8.88
CA CYS A 40 4.69 -8.38 -7.65
C CYS A 40 4.03 -9.75 -7.86
N TYR A 41 3.77 -10.43 -6.75
CA TYR A 41 3.31 -11.81 -6.73
C TYR A 41 1.98 -11.90 -5.97
N CYS A 42 1.10 -12.75 -6.47
CA CYS A 42 -0.06 -13.17 -5.70
C CYS A 42 0.39 -14.15 -4.60
N PHE A 43 -0.26 -14.07 -3.43
CA PHE A 43 0.04 -14.91 -2.28
C PHE A 43 -0.59 -16.30 -2.38
N ASP A 44 -1.80 -16.38 -2.93
CA ASP A 44 -2.56 -17.63 -3.07
C ASP A 44 -2.31 -18.33 -4.41
N CYS A 45 -1.80 -17.60 -5.40
CA CYS A 45 -1.63 -18.08 -6.77
C CYS A 45 -0.16 -17.92 -7.21
N ARG A 46 0.31 -18.79 -8.09
CA ARG A 46 1.63 -18.66 -8.74
C ARG A 46 1.66 -17.57 -9.84
N PHE A 47 0.87 -16.51 -9.67
CA PHE A 47 0.75 -15.41 -10.65
C PHE A 47 1.72 -14.28 -10.29
N ASP A 48 2.54 -13.86 -11.26
CA ASP A 48 3.44 -12.72 -11.16
C ASP A 48 3.19 -11.73 -12.30
N SER A 49 3.22 -10.43 -11.99
CA SER A 49 3.08 -9.40 -13.01
C SER A 49 3.57 -8.04 -12.51
N SER A 50 3.48 -7.02 -13.37
CA SER A 50 3.64 -5.63 -12.91
C SER A 50 2.60 -5.28 -11.84
N PRO A 51 2.86 -4.30 -10.94
CA PRO A 51 1.91 -3.88 -9.93
C PRO A 51 0.52 -3.53 -10.48
N VAL A 52 0.48 -2.83 -11.63
CA VAL A 52 -0.78 -2.42 -12.28
C VAL A 52 -1.55 -3.64 -12.80
N SER A 53 -0.87 -4.56 -13.46
CA SER A 53 -1.49 -5.79 -13.96
C SER A 53 -1.96 -6.70 -12.83
N LEU A 54 -1.26 -6.70 -11.69
CA LEU A 54 -1.64 -7.47 -10.51
C LEU A 54 -2.98 -7.01 -9.92
N VAL A 55 -3.34 -5.72 -10.04
CA VAL A 55 -4.66 -5.22 -9.60
C VAL A 55 -5.80 -5.97 -10.28
N GLY A 56 -5.73 -6.13 -11.61
CA GLY A 56 -6.75 -6.86 -12.37
C GLY A 56 -6.90 -8.32 -11.89
N HIS A 57 -5.78 -8.98 -11.61
CA HIS A 57 -5.79 -10.34 -11.04
C HIS A 57 -6.42 -10.39 -9.64
N LEU A 58 -5.99 -9.51 -8.72
CA LEU A 58 -6.48 -9.49 -7.34
C LEU A 58 -7.97 -9.15 -7.27
N THR A 59 -8.46 -8.25 -8.11
CA THR A 59 -9.89 -7.94 -8.20
C THR A 59 -10.68 -9.09 -8.80
N ALA A 60 -10.24 -9.69 -9.90
CA ALA A 60 -10.99 -10.74 -10.59
C ALA A 60 -10.96 -12.09 -9.83
N ARG A 61 -9.85 -12.42 -9.19
CA ARG A 61 -9.63 -13.74 -8.57
C ARG A 61 -9.86 -13.75 -7.07
N HIS A 62 -9.52 -12.66 -6.38
CA HIS A 62 -9.62 -12.55 -4.91
C HIS A 62 -10.70 -11.56 -4.47
N SER A 63 -11.43 -10.95 -5.40
CA SER A 63 -12.51 -9.99 -5.12
C SER A 63 -12.08 -8.80 -4.26
N TRP A 64 -10.79 -8.42 -4.32
CA TRP A 64 -10.32 -7.26 -3.57
C TRP A 64 -10.87 -5.97 -4.17
N PRO A 65 -11.57 -5.13 -3.38
CA PRO A 65 -12.08 -3.86 -3.86
C PRO A 65 -10.95 -2.92 -4.28
N VAL A 66 -11.23 -2.13 -5.31
CA VAL A 66 -10.30 -1.12 -5.84
C VAL A 66 -10.90 0.26 -5.66
N GLU A 67 -10.08 1.19 -5.17
CA GLU A 67 -10.41 2.59 -5.03
C GLU A 67 -9.40 3.46 -5.76
N LYS A 68 -9.88 4.47 -6.48
CA LYS A 68 -8.99 5.51 -7.01
C LYS A 68 -8.65 6.52 -5.91
N ILE A 69 -7.41 6.99 -5.89
CA ILE A 69 -6.92 8.02 -4.96
C ILE A 69 -6.14 9.09 -5.72
N GLN A 70 -5.97 10.25 -5.07
CA GLN A 70 -5.08 11.31 -5.53
C GLN A 70 -4.01 11.53 -4.46
N TYR A 71 -2.81 11.89 -4.88
CA TYR A 71 -1.78 12.29 -3.92
C TYR A 71 -2.18 13.60 -3.23
N GLU A 72 -1.74 13.76 -1.98
CA GLU A 72 -1.95 14.97 -1.17
C GLU A 72 -3.42 15.31 -0.86
N VAL A 73 -4.37 14.46 -1.28
CA VAL A 73 -5.79 14.55 -0.97
C VAL A 73 -6.17 13.42 -0.03
N ALA A 74 -6.64 13.76 1.17
CA ALA A 74 -7.11 12.78 2.13
C ALA A 74 -8.40 12.10 1.63
N LYS A 75 -8.38 10.78 1.52
CA LYS A 75 -9.56 9.96 1.20
C LYS A 75 -10.07 9.23 2.44
N SER A 76 -11.38 9.23 2.64
CA SER A 76 -12.03 8.51 3.74
C SER A 76 -12.36 7.07 3.35
N PHE A 77 -12.24 6.16 4.31
CA PHE A 77 -12.57 4.75 4.19
C PHE A 77 -13.36 4.32 5.42
N VAL A 78 -14.49 3.66 5.19
CA VAL A 78 -15.23 2.95 6.24
C VAL A 78 -15.01 1.46 6.02
N VAL A 79 -14.44 0.80 7.02
CA VAL A 79 -14.13 -0.62 6.98
C VAL A 79 -14.96 -1.32 8.05
N PRO A 80 -15.91 -2.21 7.68
CA PRO A 80 -16.72 -2.92 8.65
C PRO A 80 -15.86 -3.90 9.46
N ALA A 81 -16.23 -4.13 10.73
CA ALA A 81 -15.65 -5.23 11.50
C ALA A 81 -15.85 -6.55 10.78
N SER A 82 -14.84 -7.41 10.90
CA SER A 82 -14.79 -8.71 10.24
C SER A 82 -13.82 -9.62 10.96
N GLU A 83 -14.14 -10.92 10.94
CA GLU A 83 -13.28 -12.02 11.39
C GLU A 83 -12.18 -12.37 10.37
N GLU A 84 -12.33 -11.85 9.14
CA GLU A 84 -11.35 -11.94 8.07
C GLU A 84 -10.63 -10.61 7.86
N ASP A 85 -9.37 -10.68 7.43
CA ASP A 85 -8.58 -9.52 7.08
C ASP A 85 -9.18 -8.82 5.86
N LYS A 86 -9.44 -7.52 5.97
CA LYS A 86 -9.97 -6.70 4.89
C LYS A 86 -8.84 -6.06 4.11
N ARG A 87 -8.90 -6.17 2.79
CA ARG A 87 -7.86 -5.71 1.88
C ARG A 87 -8.48 -4.86 0.80
N ARG A 88 -7.90 -3.69 0.56
CA ARG A 88 -8.40 -2.74 -0.43
C ARG A 88 -7.23 -2.17 -1.22
N LEU A 89 -7.31 -2.32 -2.54
CA LEU A 89 -6.33 -1.78 -3.46
C LEU A 89 -6.64 -0.32 -3.72
N LEU A 90 -5.62 0.53 -3.63
CA LEU A 90 -5.70 1.96 -3.93
C LEU A 90 -4.85 2.24 -5.15
N VAL A 91 -5.45 2.80 -6.20
CA VAL A 91 -4.75 3.14 -7.44
C VAL A 91 -4.66 4.65 -7.56
N ALA A 92 -3.44 5.17 -7.55
CA ALA A 92 -3.16 6.58 -7.73
C ALA A 92 -3.24 7.00 -9.21
N GLU A 93 -3.30 8.31 -9.44
CA GLU A 93 -3.40 8.93 -10.76
C GLU A 93 -2.29 8.56 -11.76
N ASP A 94 -1.12 8.13 -11.29
CA ASP A 94 0.01 7.68 -12.13
C ASP A 94 0.14 6.15 -12.23
N ASN A 95 -0.94 5.43 -11.85
CA ASN A 95 -1.05 3.98 -11.75
C ASN A 95 -0.15 3.34 -10.68
N CYS A 96 0.40 4.10 -9.74
CA CYS A 96 1.01 3.48 -8.57
C CYS A 96 -0.07 2.83 -7.70
N VAL A 97 0.25 1.65 -7.17
CA VAL A 97 -0.69 0.81 -6.43
C VAL A 97 -0.28 0.78 -4.96
N PHE A 98 -1.25 0.91 -4.09
CA PHE A 98 -1.11 0.76 -2.65
C PHE A 98 -2.13 -0.25 -2.14
N LEU A 99 -1.87 -0.81 -0.97
CA LEU A 99 -2.78 -1.68 -0.25
C LEU A 99 -3.08 -1.04 1.09
N LEU A 100 -4.37 -0.86 1.38
CA LEU A 100 -4.88 -0.66 2.74
C LEU A 100 -5.35 -2.02 3.26
N ALA A 101 -4.67 -2.53 4.27
CA ALA A 101 -5.01 -3.78 4.96
C ALA A 101 -5.50 -3.48 6.38
N VAL A 102 -6.60 -4.11 6.77
CA VAL A 102 -7.16 -4.04 8.13
C VAL A 102 -7.35 -5.46 8.63
N GLY A 103 -6.70 -5.80 9.74
CA GLY A 103 -6.73 -7.16 10.28
C GLY A 103 -7.98 -7.45 11.09
N ALA A 104 -8.26 -8.74 11.25
CA ALA A 104 -9.42 -9.24 11.97
C ALA A 104 -9.44 -8.95 13.49
N GLY A 105 -8.38 -8.37 14.06
CA GLY A 105 -8.31 -8.04 15.48
C GLY A 105 -8.11 -9.26 16.37
N ARG A 106 -7.27 -10.20 15.94
CA ARG A 106 -7.03 -11.51 16.59
C ARG A 106 -6.19 -11.42 17.88
N ASP A 107 -5.68 -10.23 18.21
CA ASP A 107 -4.95 -9.96 19.45
C ASP A 107 -5.87 -10.07 20.69
N PRO A 108 -5.38 -10.53 21.86
CA PRO A 108 -6.18 -10.61 23.09
C PRO A 108 -6.86 -9.31 23.53
N GLY A 109 -6.32 -8.15 23.15
CA GLY A 109 -6.93 -6.84 23.39
C GLY A 109 -7.99 -6.44 22.36
N GLY A 110 -8.29 -7.29 21.37
CA GLY A 110 -9.23 -7.01 20.28
C GLY A 110 -8.75 -5.92 19.33
N ARG A 111 -7.47 -5.54 19.41
CA ARG A 111 -6.90 -4.44 18.61
C ARG A 111 -6.82 -4.82 17.16
N ARG A 112 -7.31 -3.94 16.28
CA ARG A 112 -7.29 -4.16 14.83
C ARG A 112 -6.06 -3.53 14.21
N PRO A 113 -5.13 -4.31 13.66
CA PRO A 113 -3.99 -3.74 12.95
C PRO A 113 -4.45 -3.13 11.61
N VAL A 114 -3.88 -1.99 11.28
CA VAL A 114 -4.09 -1.27 10.01
C VAL A 114 -2.73 -1.00 9.42
N ASN A 115 -2.47 -1.50 8.21
CA ASN A 115 -1.22 -1.26 7.52
C ASN A 115 -1.47 -0.73 6.10
N VAL A 116 -0.61 0.19 5.68
CA VAL A 116 -0.59 0.73 4.32
C VAL A 116 0.77 0.51 3.70
N VAL A 117 0.78 -0.17 2.56
CA VAL A 117 2.01 -0.46 1.81
C VAL A 117 1.87 -0.05 0.35
N CYS A 118 2.99 0.27 -0.29
CA CYS A 118 3.08 0.45 -1.72
C CYS A 118 3.31 -0.92 -2.36
N VAL A 119 2.42 -1.34 -3.26
CA VAL A 119 2.53 -2.61 -3.98
C VAL A 119 3.56 -2.44 -5.09
N ARG A 120 4.77 -2.97 -4.87
CA ARG A 120 5.89 -2.87 -5.81
C ARG A 120 6.96 -3.91 -5.52
N GLY A 121 7.63 -4.35 -6.59
CA GLY A 121 8.67 -5.39 -6.54
C GLY A 121 10.04 -4.95 -6.05
N ASN A 122 10.25 -3.67 -5.73
CA ASN A 122 11.55 -3.12 -5.30
C ASN A 122 11.44 -2.42 -3.95
N ALA A 123 12.54 -2.43 -3.19
CA ALA A 123 12.54 -2.08 -1.77
C ALA A 123 12.64 -0.57 -1.47
N LYS A 124 12.86 0.28 -2.48
CA LYS A 124 13.11 1.72 -2.25
C LYS A 124 11.81 2.42 -1.86
N PRO A 125 11.65 2.93 -0.62
CA PRO A 125 10.46 3.71 -0.27
C PRO A 125 10.44 5.01 -1.07
N LEU A 126 9.31 5.31 -1.71
CA LEU A 126 9.10 6.51 -2.52
C LEU A 126 7.92 7.36 -2.03
N TYR A 127 7.28 6.96 -0.93
CA TYR A 127 6.05 7.60 -0.47
C TYR A 127 6.07 7.76 1.04
N THR A 128 5.45 8.84 1.50
CA THR A 128 4.99 8.98 2.89
C THR A 128 3.47 8.96 2.90
N GLY A 129 2.91 8.69 4.05
CA GLY A 129 1.48 8.74 4.26
C GLY A 129 1.15 9.37 5.59
N VAL A 130 -0.07 9.90 5.66
CA VAL A 130 -0.73 10.25 6.92
C VAL A 130 -1.98 9.40 7.01
N LEU A 131 -2.06 8.59 8.06
CA LEU A 131 -3.21 7.77 8.41
C LEU A 131 -3.90 8.42 9.60
N TRP A 132 -5.19 8.71 9.46
CA TRP A 132 -6.06 9.11 10.56
C TRP A 132 -6.97 7.95 10.91
N VAL A 133 -7.14 7.75 12.22
CA VAL A 133 -8.13 6.86 12.79
C VAL A 133 -9.07 7.73 13.60
N ASP A 134 -10.29 7.87 13.10
CA ASP A 134 -11.31 8.71 13.71
C ASP A 134 -12.15 7.83 14.64
N GLY A 135 -12.15 8.11 15.94
CA GLY A 135 -13.03 7.44 16.90
C GLY A 135 -14.47 7.96 16.84
N PRO A 136 -15.41 7.28 17.51
CA PRO A 136 -16.80 7.71 17.57
C PRO A 136 -16.93 9.08 18.23
N PRO A 137 -17.94 9.88 17.88
CA PRO A 137 -18.20 11.15 18.53
C PRO A 137 -18.41 10.94 20.04
N ALA A 138 -17.85 11.84 20.85
CA ALA A 138 -17.95 11.74 22.30
C ALA A 138 -19.42 11.90 22.71
N ALA A 139 -19.90 11.02 23.59
CA ALA A 139 -21.23 11.19 24.16
C ALA A 139 -21.27 12.49 24.99
N PRO A 140 -22.44 13.15 25.11
CA PRO A 140 -22.58 14.36 25.92
C PRO A 140 -22.05 14.14 27.35
N GLY A 141 -21.06 14.93 27.77
CA GLY A 141 -20.48 14.85 29.11
C GLY A 141 -19.33 13.85 29.29
N GLN A 142 -18.90 13.15 28.24
CA GLN A 142 -17.70 12.31 28.25
C GLN A 142 -16.45 13.05 27.72
N PRO A 143 -15.24 12.67 28.16
CA PRO A 143 -13.99 13.24 27.64
C PRO A 143 -13.78 12.96 26.13
N LEU A 144 -12.80 13.66 25.55
CA LEU A 144 -12.42 13.67 24.13
C LEU A 144 -12.42 12.28 23.48
N THR A 145 -12.85 12.25 22.21
CA THR A 145 -12.86 11.06 21.35
C THR A 145 -11.48 10.42 21.25
N SER A 146 -11.42 9.09 21.32
CA SER A 146 -10.19 8.33 21.03
C SER A 146 -9.94 8.35 19.51
N SER A 147 -9.19 9.35 19.05
CA SER A 147 -8.75 9.49 17.65
C SER A 147 -7.25 9.74 17.63
N PHE A 148 -6.56 9.30 16.58
CA PHE A 148 -5.17 9.64 16.38
C PHE A 148 -4.82 9.81 14.90
N GLN A 149 -3.66 10.42 14.67
CA GLN A 149 -3.05 10.51 13.36
C GLN A 149 -1.60 10.05 13.47
N LEU A 150 -1.13 9.35 12.44
CA LEU A 150 0.27 8.97 12.33
C LEU A 150 0.78 9.33 10.93
N LYS A 151 1.99 9.87 10.89
CA LYS A 151 2.71 10.16 9.66
C LYS A 151 3.95 9.29 9.62
N ALA A 152 4.09 8.51 8.56
CA ALA A 152 5.26 7.65 8.38
C ALA A 152 5.56 7.42 6.90
N THR A 153 6.71 6.81 6.64
CA THR A 153 7.05 6.31 5.31
C THR A 153 6.20 5.10 4.98
N VAL A 154 5.88 4.90 3.70
CA VAL A 154 5.11 3.75 3.23
C VAL A 154 6.07 2.67 2.76
N ALA A 155 6.01 1.50 3.40
CA ALA A 155 6.86 0.37 3.04
C ALA A 155 6.49 -0.18 1.65
N SER A 156 7.47 -0.80 0.99
CA SER A 156 7.26 -1.49 -0.28
C SER A 156 6.92 -2.96 -0.02
N CYS A 157 5.97 -3.51 -0.77
CA CYS A 157 5.55 -4.91 -0.63
C CYS A 157 5.37 -5.54 -2.02
N SER A 158 6.09 -6.63 -2.29
CA SER A 158 5.98 -7.38 -3.54
C SER A 158 4.90 -8.46 -3.49
N VAL A 159 4.46 -8.88 -2.29
CA VAL A 159 3.45 -9.92 -2.09
C VAL A 159 2.32 -9.35 -1.21
N PRO A 160 1.35 -8.60 -1.79
CA PRO A 160 0.39 -7.82 -1.00
C PRO A 160 -0.44 -8.65 -0.01
N GLY A 161 -0.67 -9.93 -0.30
CA GLY A 161 -1.39 -10.84 0.59
C GLY A 161 -0.63 -11.21 1.87
N GLU A 162 0.70 -11.11 1.86
CA GLU A 162 1.55 -11.42 3.00
C GLU A 162 2.03 -10.16 3.72
N VAL A 163 1.35 -9.02 3.53
CA VAL A 163 1.66 -7.80 4.27
C VAL A 163 1.69 -8.09 5.78
N ASP A 164 2.77 -7.67 6.43
CA ASP A 164 2.95 -7.81 7.88
C ASP A 164 1.89 -6.98 8.59
N MET A 165 1.08 -7.61 9.44
CA MET A 165 0.02 -6.96 10.21
C MET A 165 0.41 -6.72 11.67
N GLU A 166 1.61 -7.13 12.08
CA GLU A 166 2.13 -6.89 13.43
C GLU A 166 3.06 -5.67 13.43
N GLN A 167 3.87 -5.55 12.38
CA GLN A 167 4.87 -4.50 12.24
C GLN A 167 4.83 -3.89 10.84
N GLY A 168 4.95 -2.57 10.78
CA GLY A 168 4.95 -1.84 9.52
C GLY A 168 5.34 -0.39 9.73
N TRP A 169 5.59 0.30 8.63
CA TRP A 169 6.01 1.70 8.70
C TRP A 169 4.81 2.64 8.84
N LEU A 170 3.85 2.59 7.91
CA LEU A 170 2.55 3.26 8.07
C LEU A 170 1.54 2.28 8.66
N HIS A 171 1.76 1.96 9.94
CA HIS A 171 1.05 0.91 10.67
C HIS A 171 0.46 1.43 11.98
N ALA A 172 -0.71 0.92 12.36
CA ALA A 172 -1.31 1.20 13.66
C ALA A 172 -2.10 0.00 14.20
N HIS A 173 -2.15 -0.10 15.53
CA HIS A 173 -3.11 -0.95 16.22
C HIS A 173 -4.25 -0.08 16.73
N VAL A 174 -5.46 -0.32 16.23
CA VAL A 174 -6.65 0.43 16.61
C VAL A 174 -7.37 -0.26 17.75
N ASP A 175 -7.56 0.44 18.86
CA ASP A 175 -8.28 -0.07 20.01
C ASP A 175 -9.79 -0.22 19.73
N PRO A 176 -10.46 -1.23 20.31
CA PRO A 176 -11.90 -1.43 20.11
C PRO A 176 -12.78 -0.22 20.45
N ASN A 177 -12.35 0.63 21.39
CA ASN A 177 -13.07 1.85 21.78
C ASN A 177 -13.09 2.95 20.69
N MET A 178 -12.29 2.79 19.64
CA MET A 178 -12.25 3.69 18.48
C MET A 178 -13.18 3.23 17.34
N MET A 179 -13.85 2.07 17.50
CA MET A 179 -14.78 1.57 16.50
C MET A 179 -16.15 2.25 16.64
N HIS A 180 -16.81 2.49 15.51
CA HIS A 180 -18.09 3.19 15.42
C HIS A 180 -19.26 2.21 15.41
N GLY A 181 -20.32 2.58 16.14
CA GLY A 181 -21.58 1.84 16.16
C GLY A 181 -21.47 0.44 16.80
N GLU A 182 -22.62 -0.23 16.88
CA GLU A 182 -22.72 -1.56 17.48
C GLU A 182 -22.05 -2.65 16.62
N SER A 183 -21.98 -2.43 15.30
CA SER A 183 -21.34 -3.34 14.34
C SER A 183 -19.82 -3.15 14.23
N GLY A 184 -19.22 -2.17 14.91
CA GLY A 184 -17.77 -1.99 15.00
C GLY A 184 -17.11 -1.52 13.70
N GLU A 185 -17.56 -0.41 13.12
CA GLU A 185 -16.94 0.14 11.92
C GLU A 185 -15.65 0.90 12.23
N LEU A 186 -14.65 0.74 11.39
CA LEU A 186 -13.41 1.49 11.45
C LEU A 186 -13.43 2.63 10.43
N HIS A 187 -13.34 3.86 10.92
CA HIS A 187 -13.35 5.07 10.10
C HIS A 187 -11.91 5.59 9.95
N LEU A 188 -11.40 5.50 8.73
CA LEU A 188 -10.02 5.86 8.40
C LEU A 188 -10.02 7.03 7.42
N ARG A 189 -9.00 7.87 7.50
CA ARG A 189 -8.59 8.73 6.39
C ARG A 189 -7.15 8.43 6.03
N LEU A 190 -6.83 8.49 4.74
CA LEU A 190 -5.47 8.28 4.26
C LEU A 190 -5.12 9.36 3.25
N CYS A 191 -3.96 9.96 3.43
CA CYS A 191 -3.34 10.88 2.47
C CYS A 191 -1.96 10.33 2.14
N LEU A 192 -1.64 10.17 0.87
CA LEU A 192 -0.35 9.68 0.39
C LEU A 192 0.40 10.82 -0.31
N THR A 193 1.71 10.89 -0.10
CA THR A 193 2.57 11.93 -0.67
C THR A 193 3.81 11.28 -1.26
N LYS A 194 4.25 11.74 -2.44
CA LYS A 194 5.49 11.32 -3.07
C LYS A 194 6.70 11.92 -2.36
N LEU A 195 7.74 11.11 -2.17
CA LEU A 195 9.06 11.60 -1.80
C LEU A 195 9.71 12.15 -3.07
N SER A 196 9.97 13.45 -3.09
CA SER A 196 10.71 14.17 -4.14
C SER A 196 12.16 13.72 -4.23
#